data_AF-A0A3N1QLR2-F1
#
_entry.id   AF-A0A3N1QLR2-F1
#
_cell.length_a   1.000
_cell.length_b   1.000
_cell.length_c   1.000
_cell.angle_alpha   90.00
_cell.angle_beta   90.00
_cell.angle_gamma   90.00
#
_symmetry.space_group_name_H-M   'P 1'
#
loop_
_entity.id
_entity.type
_entity.pdbx_description
1 polymer ?
#
loop_
_entity_poly.entity_id
_entity_poly.type
_entity_poly.pdbx_seq_one_letter_code
_entity_poly.pdbx_strand_id
1 'polypeptide(L)'
;MSESTRHRGRPAGVRLAIVALALGVAVTLGVTGHGLVDTQAAFSDSGAATGTFSTATATAATGVTCTNNADGSTVTISWTYSGATPTGFDVLVGAGTTTVPGATRTVVLAGGGLLALGLNQPIRVRTNLSSNWTATSAAVTVNVLSLAGLAAVRCA
;
A
#
# COMPACT_ATOMS: atom_id res chain seq x y z
N MET A 1 49.92 31.21 -53.92
CA MET A 1 51.16 30.71 -53.30
C MET A 1 51.04 30.95 -51.79
N SER A 2 51.15 29.87 -51.02
CA SER A 2 51.15 29.78 -49.55
C SER A 2 49.84 29.93 -48.77
N GLU A 3 49.24 28.76 -48.58
CA GLU A 3 48.44 28.35 -47.42
C GLU A 3 49.29 28.40 -46.14
N SER A 4 48.75 28.93 -45.04
CA SER A 4 49.34 28.84 -43.71
C SER A 4 48.25 28.63 -42.68
N THR A 5 48.05 27.37 -42.33
CA THR A 5 47.21 26.89 -41.25
C THR A 5 48.07 26.77 -39.99
N ARG A 6 47.74 27.48 -38.90
CA ARG A 6 48.16 27.07 -37.55
C ARG A 6 47.05 27.19 -36.52
N HIS A 7 47.07 26.18 -35.67
CA HIS A 7 46.10 25.78 -34.67
C HIS A 7 46.27 26.49 -33.31
N ARG A 8 45.12 26.58 -32.62
CA ARG A 8 44.84 26.46 -31.18
C ARG A 8 45.40 27.51 -30.20
N GLY A 9 44.46 28.23 -29.57
CA GLY A 9 44.54 28.72 -28.20
C GLY A 9 43.13 28.71 -27.57
N ARG A 10 42.99 28.02 -26.44
CA ARG A 10 41.76 27.71 -25.69
C ARG A 10 41.31 28.89 -24.78
N PRO A 11 40.11 28.83 -24.15
CA PRO A 11 39.25 29.99 -23.88
C PRO A 11 39.59 30.71 -22.58
N ALA A 12 39.43 32.04 -22.59
CA ALA A 12 39.30 32.84 -21.38
C ALA A 12 37.88 33.44 -21.37
N GLY A 13 37.09 33.06 -20.36
CA GLY A 13 35.71 33.48 -20.20
C GLY A 13 35.61 35.00 -20.02
N VAL A 14 34.59 35.58 -20.64
CA VAL A 14 34.21 36.97 -20.39
C VAL A 14 32.73 36.98 -20.03
N ARG A 15 32.48 37.50 -18.82
CA ARG A 15 31.19 37.72 -18.19
C ARG A 15 30.34 38.64 -19.07
N LEU A 16 29.10 38.24 -19.38
CA LEU A 16 28.15 39.12 -20.06
C LEU A 16 27.81 40.30 -19.14
N ALA A 17 28.35 41.47 -19.47
CA ALA A 17 27.80 42.75 -19.06
C ALA A 17 26.59 43.05 -19.95
N ILE A 18 25.41 43.20 -19.34
CA ILE A 18 24.20 43.59 -20.07
C ILE A 18 24.28 45.09 -20.34
N VAL A 19 24.24 45.39 -21.64
CA VAL A 19 24.45 46.70 -22.27
C VAL A 19 23.33 47.68 -21.93
N ALA A 20 23.72 48.93 -21.69
CA ALA A 20 22.85 50.07 -21.45
C ALA A 20 22.48 50.82 -22.75
N LEU A 21 21.38 51.56 -22.65
CA LEU A 21 20.96 52.74 -23.41
C LEU A 21 20.49 52.59 -24.86
N ALA A 22 19.20 52.92 -25.05
CA ALA A 22 18.73 53.62 -26.25
C ALA A 22 17.76 54.74 -25.83
N LEU A 23 18.14 55.99 -26.13
CA LEU A 23 17.29 57.19 -26.04
C LEU A 23 16.28 57.23 -27.20
N GLY A 24 15.09 57.78 -26.97
CA GLY A 24 14.18 58.11 -28.08
C GLY A 24 12.88 58.81 -27.71
N VAL A 25 12.95 60.16 -27.62
CA VAL A 25 11.91 61.18 -27.92
C VAL A 25 10.60 61.19 -27.12
N ALA A 26 10.39 62.30 -26.40
CA ALA A 26 9.15 62.67 -25.74
C ALA A 26 8.14 63.33 -26.69
N VAL A 27 6.88 62.89 -26.66
CA VAL A 27 5.71 63.66 -27.09
C VAL A 27 4.73 63.66 -25.93
N THR A 28 4.54 64.83 -25.33
CA THR A 28 3.56 65.08 -24.26
C THR A 28 2.23 65.49 -24.88
N LEU A 29 1.23 64.62 -24.79
CA LEU A 29 -0.18 64.98 -24.94
C LEU A 29 -0.93 64.48 -23.72
N GLY A 30 -1.44 65.43 -22.94
CA GLY A 30 -2.13 65.19 -21.69
C GLY A 30 -3.49 64.54 -21.90
N VAL A 31 -3.74 63.50 -21.11
CA VAL A 31 -5.05 63.22 -20.50
C VAL A 31 -4.71 62.63 -19.14
N THR A 32 -5.22 63.23 -18.06
CA THR A 32 -5.19 62.63 -16.72
C THR A 32 -6.13 61.42 -16.68
N GLY A 33 -5.80 60.38 -17.44
CA GLY A 33 -6.36 59.06 -17.25
C GLY A 33 -5.65 58.47 -16.04
N HIS A 34 -6.35 58.40 -14.91
CA HIS A 34 -5.96 57.50 -13.84
C HIS A 34 -6.06 56.08 -14.41
N GLY A 35 -5.02 55.66 -15.12
CA GLY A 35 -4.80 54.26 -15.41
C GLY A 35 -4.65 53.60 -14.05
N LEU A 36 -5.72 52.96 -13.60
CA LEU A 36 -5.66 52.02 -12.50
C LEU A 36 -4.64 50.97 -12.97
N VAL A 37 -3.39 51.13 -12.55
CA VAL A 37 -2.44 50.04 -12.59
C VAL A 37 -3.01 49.06 -11.58
N ASP A 38 -3.80 48.12 -12.06
CA ASP A 38 -4.27 47.02 -11.25
C ASP A 38 -3.04 46.15 -11.00
N THR A 39 -2.25 46.53 -9.99
CA THR A 39 -1.20 45.70 -9.44
C THR A 39 -1.90 44.50 -8.81
N GLN A 40 -2.23 43.52 -9.63
CA GLN A 40 -2.66 42.20 -9.21
C GLN A 40 -1.64 41.70 -8.19
N ALA A 41 -2.04 41.65 -6.92
CA ALA A 41 -1.20 41.06 -5.89
C ALA A 41 -1.02 39.58 -6.23
N ALA A 42 0.22 39.14 -6.44
CA ALA A 42 0.50 37.72 -6.58
C ALA A 42 0.27 37.06 -5.22
N PHE A 43 -0.85 36.38 -5.05
CA PHE A 43 -1.06 35.47 -3.93
C PHE A 43 -0.26 34.20 -4.21
N SER A 44 0.94 34.14 -3.66
CA SER A 44 1.74 32.92 -3.60
C SER A 44 2.08 32.65 -2.15
N ASP A 45 1.28 31.77 -1.53
CA ASP A 45 1.60 31.14 -0.26
C ASP A 45 2.01 29.70 -0.55
N SER A 46 3.16 29.28 -0.03
CA SER A 46 3.65 27.92 -0.18
C SER A 46 4.09 27.39 1.18
N GLY A 47 3.25 26.52 1.77
CA GLY A 47 3.60 25.74 2.94
C GLY A 47 4.14 24.37 2.52
N ALA A 48 5.33 24.02 2.99
CA ALA A 48 5.84 22.66 2.85
C ALA A 48 5.27 21.79 3.98
N ALA A 49 4.38 20.85 3.64
CA ALA A 49 3.98 19.79 4.55
C ALA A 49 4.91 18.58 4.35
N THR A 50 5.55 18.13 5.42
CA THR A 50 6.31 16.89 5.40
C THR A 50 5.37 15.72 5.70
N GLY A 51 5.38 14.72 4.81
CA GLY A 51 4.65 13.47 4.97
C GLY A 51 5.58 12.29 4.76
N THR A 52 5.29 11.17 5.41
CA THR A 52 5.98 9.91 5.18
C THR A 52 5.11 8.99 4.33
N PHE A 53 5.71 8.40 3.30
CA PHE A 53 5.10 7.34 2.52
C PHE A 53 5.89 6.05 2.79
N SER A 54 5.17 4.96 3.04
CA SER A 54 5.77 3.64 3.20
C SER A 54 5.02 2.66 2.31
N THR A 55 5.77 1.83 1.60
CA THR A 55 5.22 0.70 0.84
C THR A 55 5.09 -0.50 1.76
N ALA A 56 3.96 -1.19 1.73
CA ALA A 56 3.77 -2.44 2.43
C ALA A 56 3.32 -3.53 1.46
N THR A 57 3.84 -4.74 1.66
CA THR A 57 3.43 -5.94 0.94
C THR A 57 2.64 -6.84 1.89
N ALA A 58 1.67 -7.58 1.37
CA ALA A 58 0.97 -8.57 2.18
C ALA A 58 1.94 -9.71 2.57
N THR A 59 2.02 -10.00 3.87
CA THR A 59 2.82 -11.11 4.40
C THR A 59 1.89 -12.27 4.74
N ALA A 60 2.29 -13.51 4.45
CA ALA A 60 1.52 -14.68 4.85
C ALA A 60 1.62 -14.89 6.37
N ALA A 61 0.51 -15.27 7.02
CA ALA A 61 0.57 -15.78 8.37
C ALA A 61 1.39 -17.08 8.44
N THR A 62 2.05 -17.29 9.58
CA THR A 62 2.94 -18.44 9.82
C THR A 62 2.52 -19.20 11.07
N GLY A 63 3.11 -20.38 11.29
CA GLY A 63 2.86 -21.15 12.52
C GLY A 63 1.36 -21.43 12.75
N VAL A 64 0.62 -21.70 11.68
CA VAL A 64 -0.79 -22.08 11.79
C VAL A 64 -0.85 -23.40 12.55
N THR A 65 -1.68 -23.47 13.58
CA THR A 65 -1.89 -24.65 14.40
C THR A 65 -3.38 -24.90 14.58
N CYS A 66 -3.72 -26.16 14.85
CA CYS A 66 -5.06 -26.59 15.20
C CYS A 66 -4.97 -27.33 16.54
N THR A 67 -5.85 -26.97 17.49
CA THR A 67 -5.99 -27.66 18.76
C THR A 67 -7.43 -28.09 18.97
N ASN A 68 -7.65 -29.36 19.34
CA ASN A 68 -8.97 -29.87 19.71
C ASN A 68 -9.40 -29.27 21.04
N ASN A 69 -10.64 -28.74 21.11
CA ASN A 69 -11.20 -28.27 22.37
C ASN A 69 -11.85 -29.42 23.15
N ALA A 70 -12.04 -29.21 24.45
CA ALA A 70 -12.57 -30.22 25.37
C ALA A 70 -14.05 -30.59 25.10
N ASP A 71 -14.81 -29.69 24.43
CA ASP A 71 -16.20 -29.93 24.03
C ASP A 71 -16.36 -31.00 22.94
N GLY A 72 -15.25 -31.42 22.32
CA GLY A 72 -15.20 -32.46 21.31
C GLY A 72 -15.86 -32.14 19.97
N SER A 73 -16.35 -30.92 19.78
CA SER A 73 -17.08 -30.48 18.58
C SER A 73 -16.51 -29.20 17.95
N THR A 74 -15.57 -28.53 18.64
CA THR A 74 -14.87 -27.36 18.14
C THR A 74 -13.35 -27.55 18.14
N VAL A 75 -12.69 -26.81 17.26
CA VAL A 75 -11.23 -26.68 17.24
C VAL A 75 -10.84 -25.22 17.32
N THR A 76 -9.70 -24.96 17.95
CA THR A 76 -9.08 -23.64 17.99
C THR A 76 -7.97 -23.59 16.96
N ILE A 77 -8.09 -22.68 16.00
CA ILE A 77 -7.06 -22.39 15.00
C ILE A 77 -6.29 -21.17 15.47
N SER A 78 -4.96 -21.28 15.56
CA SER A 78 -4.09 -20.19 15.98
C SER A 78 -2.98 -19.97 14.96
N TRP A 79 -2.45 -18.75 14.88
CA TRP A 79 -1.38 -18.40 13.95
C TRP A 79 -0.51 -17.25 14.47
N THR A 80 0.68 -17.12 13.91
CA THR A 80 1.58 -15.99 14.13
C THR A 80 1.61 -15.06 12.92
N TYR A 81 1.89 -13.78 13.15
CA TYR A 81 1.97 -12.78 12.10
C TYR A 81 2.91 -11.66 12.49
N SER A 82 3.92 -11.40 11.64
CA SER A 82 4.98 -10.40 11.84
C SER A 82 5.02 -9.32 10.74
N GLY A 83 4.06 -9.32 9.81
CA GLY A 83 3.98 -8.32 8.75
C GLY A 83 3.36 -6.99 9.21
N ALA A 84 3.17 -6.07 8.26
CA ALA A 84 2.46 -4.82 8.50
C ALA A 84 1.02 -5.07 9.01
N THR A 85 0.50 -4.17 9.84
CA THR A 85 -0.83 -4.31 10.47
C THR A 85 -1.91 -4.55 9.41
N PRO A 86 -2.55 -5.73 9.40
CA PRO A 86 -3.56 -6.05 8.41
C PRO A 86 -4.92 -5.47 8.82
N THR A 87 -5.82 -5.28 7.87
CA THR A 87 -7.22 -4.93 8.15
C THR A 87 -7.97 -6.11 8.75
N GLY A 88 -7.59 -7.34 8.39
CA GLY A 88 -8.21 -8.56 8.89
C GLY A 88 -7.47 -9.84 8.48
N PHE A 89 -7.99 -10.96 8.96
CA PHE A 89 -7.63 -12.29 8.48
C PHE A 89 -8.88 -13.05 8.08
N ASP A 90 -8.75 -13.89 7.05
CA ASP A 90 -9.75 -14.88 6.70
C ASP A 90 -9.20 -16.27 7.02
N VAL A 91 -9.92 -17.01 7.84
CA VAL A 91 -9.67 -18.43 8.07
C VAL A 91 -10.48 -19.21 7.06
N LEU A 92 -9.78 -19.84 6.12
CA LEU A 92 -10.32 -20.56 4.97
C LEU A 92 -10.32 -22.06 5.29
N VAL A 93 -11.50 -22.70 5.24
CA VAL A 93 -11.64 -24.15 5.46
C VAL A 93 -12.61 -24.72 4.43
N GLY A 94 -12.09 -25.48 3.46
CA GLY A 94 -12.88 -25.93 2.32
C GLY A 94 -13.48 -24.75 1.56
N ALA A 95 -14.80 -24.71 1.45
CA ALA A 95 -15.54 -23.56 0.89
C ALA A 95 -15.91 -22.48 1.93
N GLY A 96 -15.71 -22.76 3.22
CA GLY A 96 -16.02 -21.85 4.31
C GLY A 96 -14.96 -20.77 4.50
N THR A 97 -15.40 -19.58 4.92
CA THR A 97 -14.53 -18.46 5.28
C THR A 97 -15.03 -17.81 6.57
N THR A 98 -14.14 -17.65 7.54
CA THR A 98 -14.39 -16.90 8.77
C THR A 98 -13.46 -15.69 8.81
N THR A 99 -14.02 -14.49 8.71
CA THR A 99 -13.26 -13.24 8.78
C THR A 99 -13.14 -12.74 10.22
N VAL A 100 -11.92 -12.35 10.61
CA VAL A 100 -11.62 -11.80 11.94
C VAL A 100 -10.82 -10.49 11.83
N PRO A 101 -10.90 -9.61 12.85
CA PRO A 101 -10.11 -8.37 12.89
C PRO A 101 -8.59 -8.61 12.80
N GLY A 102 -7.85 -7.63 12.30
CA GLY A 102 -6.39 -7.72 12.10
C GLY A 102 -5.54 -7.86 13.37
N ALA A 103 -6.12 -7.65 14.56
CA ALA A 103 -5.47 -7.94 15.84
C ALA A 103 -5.63 -9.40 16.28
N THR A 104 -6.57 -10.14 15.69
CA THR A 104 -6.89 -11.51 16.08
C THR A 104 -5.83 -12.50 15.60
N ARG A 105 -5.47 -13.46 16.46
CA ARG A 105 -4.48 -14.52 16.17
C ARG A 105 -5.02 -15.92 16.43
N THR A 106 -6.29 -16.02 16.78
CA THR A 106 -6.95 -17.27 17.08
C THR A 106 -8.44 -17.20 16.73
N VAL A 107 -9.02 -18.31 16.29
CA VAL A 107 -10.46 -18.44 16.08
C VAL A 107 -10.92 -19.84 16.49
N VAL A 108 -12.12 -19.92 17.05
CA VAL A 108 -12.78 -21.20 17.34
C VAL A 108 -13.69 -21.54 16.16
N LEU A 109 -13.51 -22.72 15.59
CA LEU A 109 -14.34 -23.26 14.51
C LEU A 109 -15.22 -24.38 15.05
N ALA A 110 -16.51 -24.32 14.71
CA ALA A 110 -17.47 -25.38 14.99
C ALA A 110 -17.75 -26.22 13.74
N GLY A 111 -17.95 -27.52 13.92
CA GLY A 111 -18.24 -28.45 12.82
C GLY A 111 -19.51 -28.08 12.04
N GLY A 112 -20.52 -27.49 12.70
CA GLY A 112 -21.82 -27.17 12.08
C GLY A 112 -21.78 -26.22 10.88
N GLY A 113 -20.72 -25.40 10.74
CA GLY A 113 -20.52 -24.52 9.58
C GLY A 113 -19.68 -25.14 8.45
N LEU A 114 -19.14 -26.34 8.66
CA LEU A 114 -18.22 -27.03 7.78
C LEU A 114 -18.95 -28.22 7.13
N LEU A 115 -19.70 -27.97 6.05
CA LEU A 115 -20.49 -28.98 5.31
C LEU A 115 -19.62 -29.97 4.49
N ALA A 116 -18.40 -30.29 4.93
CA ALA A 116 -17.49 -31.20 4.26
C ALA A 116 -17.53 -32.59 4.91
N LEU A 117 -18.25 -33.52 4.28
CA LEU A 117 -18.41 -34.91 4.70
C LEU A 117 -17.07 -35.66 4.70
N GLY A 118 -16.48 -35.91 5.87
CA GLY A 118 -15.45 -36.95 6.06
C GLY A 118 -14.14 -36.77 5.29
N LEU A 119 -13.81 -35.54 4.90
CA LEU A 119 -12.63 -35.24 4.09
C LEU A 119 -11.62 -34.44 4.92
N ASN A 120 -10.34 -34.78 4.77
CA ASN A 120 -9.21 -33.95 5.19
C ASN A 120 -9.32 -32.58 4.51
N GLN A 121 -9.68 -31.54 5.26
CA GLN A 121 -9.79 -30.18 4.75
C GLN A 121 -8.52 -29.39 5.09
N PRO A 122 -7.89 -28.72 4.10
CA PRO A 122 -6.81 -27.81 4.39
C PRO A 122 -7.38 -26.52 5.00
N ILE A 123 -6.90 -26.17 6.18
CA ILE A 123 -7.10 -24.85 6.79
C ILE A 123 -5.97 -23.94 6.35
N ARG A 124 -6.33 -22.75 5.88
CA ARG A 124 -5.38 -21.67 5.58
C ARG A 124 -5.83 -20.39 6.24
N VAL A 125 -4.86 -19.56 6.60
CA VAL A 125 -5.10 -18.19 7.07
C VAL A 125 -4.65 -17.25 5.97
N ARG A 126 -5.59 -16.47 5.43
CA ARG A 126 -5.31 -15.39 4.49
C ARG A 126 -5.25 -14.07 5.23
N THR A 127 -4.09 -13.42 5.19
CA THR A 127 -3.90 -12.05 5.65
C THR A 127 -4.54 -11.10 4.63
N ASN A 128 -5.32 -10.13 5.10
CA ASN A 128 -5.85 -9.04 4.28
C ASN A 128 -5.19 -7.73 4.74
N LEU A 129 -4.18 -7.26 4.00
CA LEU A 129 -3.54 -5.97 4.28
C LEU A 129 -4.40 -4.80 3.81
N SER A 130 -5.12 -5.00 2.70
CA SER A 130 -6.21 -4.17 2.19
C SER A 130 -7.07 -5.03 1.25
N SER A 131 -8.06 -4.45 0.56
CA SER A 131 -9.02 -5.19 -0.28
C SER A 131 -8.39 -6.09 -1.35
N ASN A 132 -7.23 -5.70 -1.91
CA ASN A 132 -6.58 -6.43 -3.00
C ASN A 132 -5.21 -7.01 -2.62
N TRP A 133 -4.69 -6.65 -1.44
CA TRP A 133 -3.37 -7.06 -0.98
C TRP A 133 -3.53 -8.16 0.05
N THR A 134 -3.44 -9.41 -0.41
CA THR A 134 -3.63 -10.58 0.43
C THR A 134 -2.46 -11.55 0.30
N ALA A 135 -2.24 -12.34 1.34
CA ALA A 135 -1.24 -13.40 1.35
C ALA A 135 -1.75 -14.58 2.18
N THR A 136 -1.54 -15.80 1.69
CA THR A 136 -2.12 -17.01 2.29
C THR A 136 -1.04 -17.89 2.90
N SER A 137 -1.30 -18.39 4.10
CA SER A 137 -0.41 -19.30 4.82
C SER A 137 -0.26 -20.66 4.10
N ALA A 138 0.75 -21.41 4.53
CA ALA A 138 0.76 -22.86 4.35
C ALA A 138 -0.51 -23.49 4.97
N ALA A 139 -0.92 -24.65 4.45
CA ALA A 139 -2.10 -25.34 4.94
C ALA A 139 -1.80 -26.22 6.15
N VAL A 140 -2.77 -26.33 7.05
CA VAL A 140 -2.82 -27.34 8.12
C VAL A 140 -4.08 -28.17 7.91
N THR A 141 -3.96 -29.50 7.96
CA THR A 141 -5.11 -30.37 7.69
C THR A 141 -5.97 -30.56 8.94
N VAL A 142 -7.28 -30.55 8.76
CA VAL A 142 -8.25 -30.98 9.78
C VAL A 142 -9.17 -32.07 9.23
N ASN A 143 -9.64 -32.93 10.11
CA ASN A 143 -10.69 -33.89 9.83
C ASN A 143 -12.05 -33.31 10.21
N VAL A 144 -12.93 -33.18 9.22
CA VAL A 144 -14.31 -32.78 9.43
C VAL A 144 -15.18 -34.03 9.27
N LEU A 145 -15.93 -34.38 10.31
CA LEU A 145 -16.88 -35.49 10.29
C LEU A 145 -18.29 -34.91 10.44
N SER A 146 -19.12 -35.05 9.42
CA SER A 146 -20.55 -34.72 9.51
C SER A 146 -21.39 -35.96 9.25
N LEU A 147 -22.24 -36.34 10.21
CA LEU A 147 -23.20 -37.43 10.11
C LEU A 147 -24.60 -36.91 10.47
N ALA A 148 -25.54 -37.00 9.53
CA ALA A 148 -26.98 -36.78 9.78
C ALA A 148 -27.33 -35.50 10.59
N GLY A 149 -26.71 -34.36 10.26
CA GLY A 149 -26.96 -33.07 10.92
C GLY A 149 -26.10 -32.79 12.16
N LEU A 150 -25.30 -33.75 12.61
CA LEU A 150 -24.25 -33.55 13.61
C LEU A 150 -22.91 -33.40 12.89
N ALA A 151 -22.18 -32.32 13.18
CA ALA A 151 -20.86 -32.11 12.62
C ALA A 151 -19.85 -31.88 13.74
N ALA A 152 -18.76 -32.64 13.68
CA ALA A 152 -17.60 -32.52 14.53
C ALA A 152 -16.39 -32.14 13.67
N VAL A 153 -15.56 -31.26 14.20
CA VAL A 153 -14.27 -30.93 13.61
C VAL A 153 -13.18 -31.37 14.58
N ARG A 154 -12.12 -31.98 14.03
CA ARG A 154 -10.95 -32.42 14.78
C ARG A 154 -9.70 -32.07 14.00
N CYS A 155 -8.65 -31.70 14.72
CA CYS A 155 -7.33 -31.58 14.13
C CYS A 155 -6.86 -32.96 13.67
N ALA A 156 -6.25 -33.03 12.48
CA ALA A 156 -5.70 -34.27 11.94
C ALA A 156 -4.43 -34.71 12.66
#